data_AF-A0A6J7NE23-F1
#
_entry.id   AF-A0A6J7NE23-F1
#
_cell.length_a   1.000
_cell.length_b   1.000
_cell.length_c   1.000
_cell.angle_alpha   90.00
_cell.angle_beta   90.00
_cell.angle_gamma   90.00
#
_symmetry.space_group_name_H-M   'P 1'
#
loop_
_entity.id
_entity.type
_entity.pdbx_description
1 polymer ?
#
loop_
_entity_poly.entity_id
_entity_poly.type
_entity_poly.pdbx_seq_one_letter_code
_entity_poly.pdbx_strand_id
1 'polypeptide(L)'
;MGLPLPAVRAQIFSAIDAVVFVRRSAHGARRVEEIAELRRSPDGSDAAPIFSRINGSLQLVGSPIRPPRCLSAGPWSSENLIGNSFSDQAT
;
A
#
# COMPACT_ATOMS: atom_id res chain seq x y z
N MET A 1 16.66 -25.47 -14.74
CA MET A 1 17.59 -24.66 -13.93
C MET A 1 16.80 -23.48 -13.36
N GLY A 2 16.77 -23.31 -12.03
CA GLY A 2 16.04 -22.23 -11.37
C GLY A 2 16.87 -20.96 -11.23
N LEU A 3 16.22 -19.80 -11.10
CA LEU A 3 16.90 -18.55 -10.77
C LEU A 3 17.53 -18.66 -9.36
N PRO A 4 18.71 -18.06 -9.12
CA PRO A 4 19.26 -17.94 -7.78
C PRO A 4 18.27 -17.25 -6.84
N LEU A 5 18.18 -17.70 -5.58
CA LEU A 5 17.25 -17.15 -4.58
C LEU A 5 17.33 -15.61 -4.43
N PRO A 6 18.49 -14.95 -4.52
CA PRO A 6 18.56 -13.48 -4.55
C PRO A 6 17.84 -12.85 -5.74
N ALA A 7 17.93 -13.46 -6.94
CA ALA A 7 17.28 -12.96 -8.14
C ALA A 7 15.75 -13.10 -8.05
N VAL A 8 15.26 -14.24 -7.51
CA VAL A 8 13.83 -14.45 -7.26
C VAL A 8 13.28 -13.41 -6.27
N ARG A 9 14.01 -13.17 -5.17
CA ARG A 9 13.63 -12.12 -4.19
C ARG A 9 13.57 -10.76 -4.85
N ALA A 10 14.60 -10.37 -5.59
CA ALA A 10 14.63 -9.09 -6.29
C ALA A 10 13.46 -8.93 -7.28
N GLN A 11 13.09 -10.01 -7.99
CA GLN A 11 11.96 -10.01 -8.91
C GLN A 11 10.63 -9.81 -8.18
N ILE A 12 10.39 -10.52 -7.07
CA ILE A 12 9.17 -10.35 -6.25
C ILE A 12 9.10 -8.92 -5.69
N PHE A 13 10.19 -8.39 -5.13
CA PHE A 13 10.24 -7.01 -4.61
C PHE A 13 10.04 -5.94 -5.69
N SER A 14 10.49 -6.22 -6.92
CA SER A 14 10.26 -5.30 -8.04
C SER A 14 8.79 -5.23 -8.44
N ALA A 15 8.03 -6.32 -8.23
CA ALA A 15 6.64 -6.43 -8.63
C ALA A 15 5.65 -5.82 -7.61
N ILE A 16 6.04 -5.66 -6.34
CA ILE A 16 5.16 -5.13 -5.29
C ILE A 16 5.42 -3.62 -5.10
N ASP A 17 4.36 -2.81 -5.15
CA ASP A 17 4.44 -1.36 -4.86
C ASP A 17 4.13 -1.05 -3.40
N ALA A 18 3.08 -1.67 -2.87
CA ALA A 18 2.63 -1.46 -1.50
C ALA A 18 2.28 -2.78 -0.81
N VAL A 19 2.45 -2.81 0.50
CA VAL A 19 2.02 -3.86 1.41
C VAL A 19 0.99 -3.27 2.36
N VAL A 20 -0.14 -3.96 2.51
CA VAL A 20 -1.23 -3.55 3.40
C VAL A 20 -1.24 -4.49 4.59
N PHE A 21 -0.94 -3.95 5.77
CA PHE A 21 -1.02 -4.69 7.03
C PHE A 21 -2.45 -4.60 7.57
N VAL A 22 -3.07 -5.76 7.77
CA VAL A 22 -4.45 -5.87 8.24
C VAL A 22 -4.46 -6.56 9.60
N ARG A 23 -5.13 -5.96 10.58
CA ARG A 23 -5.42 -6.59 11.86
C ARG A 23 -6.83 -7.17 11.83
N ARG A 24 -6.95 -8.40 12.31
CA ARG A 24 -8.24 -9.04 12.62
C ARG A 24 -8.55 -8.86 14.10
N SER A 25 -9.75 -8.41 14.44
CA SER A 25 -10.22 -8.34 15.82
C SER A 25 -10.64 -9.73 16.32
N ALA A 26 -10.80 -9.86 17.64
CA ALA A 26 -11.34 -11.08 18.25
C ALA A 26 -12.75 -11.44 17.73
N HIS A 27 -13.55 -10.44 17.34
CA HIS A 27 -14.89 -10.62 16.76
C HIS A 27 -14.88 -10.85 15.24
N GLY A 28 -13.70 -10.98 14.63
CA GLY A 28 -13.56 -11.30 13.21
C GLY A 28 -13.58 -10.10 12.26
N ALA A 29 -13.83 -8.89 12.75
CA ALA A 29 -13.72 -7.67 11.94
C ALA A 29 -12.26 -7.46 11.47
N ARG A 30 -12.07 -6.91 10.27
CA ARG A 30 -10.76 -6.61 9.70
C ARG A 30 -10.61 -5.12 9.51
N ARG A 31 -9.42 -4.60 9.81
CA ARG A 31 -9.08 -3.19 9.59
C ARG A 31 -7.64 -3.05 9.10
N VAL A 32 -7.44 -2.10 8.22
CA VAL A 32 -6.10 -1.70 7.77
C VAL A 32 -5.39 -1.00 8.93
N GLU A 33 -4.21 -1.48 9.30
CA GLU A 33 -3.36 -0.85 10.30
C GLU A 33 -2.29 0.02 9.67
N GLU A 34 -1.76 -0.43 8.54
CA GLU A 34 -0.67 0.26 7.88
C GLU A 34 -0.69 -0.04 6.39
N ILE A 35 -0.31 0.96 5.60
CA ILE A 35 0.01 0.81 4.18
C ILE A 35 1.44 1.28 4.04
N ALA A 36 2.33 0.38 3.62
CA ALA A 36 3.75 0.64 3.50
C ALA A 36 4.23 0.41 2.07
N GLU A 37 5.20 1.21 1.66
CA GLU A 37 5.94 1.00 0.42
C GLU A 37 7.12 0.05 0.69
N LEU A 38 7.33 -0.92 -0.20
CA LEU A 38 8.52 -1.78 -0.11
C LEU A 38 9.75 -1.08 -0.68
N ARG A 39 10.75 -0.90 0.18
CA ARG A 39 12.05 -0.32 -0.11
C ARG A 39 13.13 -1.39 -0.11
N ARG A 40 14.14 -1.18 -0.95
CA ARG A 40 15.37 -1.98 -0.90
C ARG A 40 16.24 -1.45 0.25
N SER A 41 16.75 -2.37 1.05
CA SER A 41 17.69 -2.12 2.13
C SER A 41 18.98 -2.93 1.88
N PRO A 42 20.16 -2.47 2.33
CA PRO A 42 21.38 -3.28 2.29
C PRO A 42 21.21 -4.66 2.94
N ASP A 43 20.39 -4.74 3.99
CA ASP A 43 20.12 -5.98 4.74
C ASP A 43 18.93 -6.78 4.18
N GLY A 44 18.31 -6.32 3.10
CA GLY A 44 17.19 -6.98 2.44
C GLY A 44 16.10 -6.02 1.98
N SER A 45 14.90 -6.18 2.53
CA SER A 45 13.72 -5.39 2.16
C SER A 45 13.10 -4.79 3.40
N ASP A 46 12.76 -3.52 3.30
CA ASP A 46 12.09 -2.78 4.36
C ASP A 46 10.70 -2.34 3.89
N ALA A 47 9.73 -2.31 4.80
CA ALA A 47 8.39 -1.81 4.53
C ALA A 47 8.27 -0.45 5.21
N ALA A 48 8.39 0.61 4.42
CA ALA A 48 8.33 1.98 4.93
C ALA A 48 6.88 2.49 4.95
N PRO A 49 6.33 2.88 6.11
CA PRO A 49 4.94 3.32 6.21
C PRO A 49 4.67 4.58 5.38
N ILE A 50 3.60 4.53 4.57
CA ILE A 50 2.98 5.70 3.95
C ILE A 50 1.80 6.14 4.81
N PHE A 51 1.00 5.17 5.26
CA PHE A 51 -0.12 5.39 6.17
C PHE A 51 -0.02 4.49 7.38
N SER A 52 -0.28 5.01 8.58
CA SER A 52 -0.37 4.21 9.81
C SER A 52 -1.64 4.57 10.59
N ARG A 53 -2.19 3.59 11.31
CA ARG A 53 -3.36 3.81 12.16
C ARG A 53 -2.93 4.44 13.48
N ILE A 54 -3.30 5.71 13.65
CA ILE A 54 -3.02 6.52 14.83
C ILE A 54 -4.36 6.98 15.40
N ASN A 55 -4.58 6.73 16.70
CA ASN A 55 -5.82 7.09 17.40
C ASN A 55 -7.09 6.59 16.67
N GLY A 56 -7.03 5.37 16.14
CA GLY A 56 -8.17 4.74 15.48
C GLY A 56 -8.43 5.19 14.04
N SER A 57 -7.68 6.15 13.49
CA SER A 57 -7.81 6.61 12.09
C SER A 57 -6.55 6.30 11.29
N LEU A 58 -6.71 6.01 10.00
CA LEU A 58 -5.58 5.82 9.10
C LEU A 58 -5.04 7.20 8.69
N GLN A 59 -3.80 7.51 9.06
CA GLN A 59 -3.19 8.83 8.85
C GLN A 59 -1.96 8.70 7.95
N LEU A 60 -1.72 9.72 7.12
CA LEU A 60 -0.51 9.81 6.30
C LEU A 60 0.70 10.11 7.19
N VAL A 61 1.72 9.26 7.14
CA VAL A 61 2.96 9.37 7.94
C VAL A 61 4.22 9.42 7.07
N GLY A 62 4.08 9.17 5.77
CA GLY A 62 5.17 9.19 4.81
C GLY A 62 4.65 9.48 3.40
N SER A 63 5.54 9.51 2.43
CA SER A 63 5.20 9.66 1.02
C SER A 63 5.83 8.53 0.20
N PRO A 64 5.15 8.01 -0.83
CA PRO A 64 5.76 7.08 -1.77
C PRO A 64 6.97 7.73 -2.43
N ILE A 65 8.07 6.98 -2.57
CA ILE A 65 9.30 7.47 -3.22
C ILE A 65 9.56 6.80 -4.58
N ARG A 66 8.93 5.65 -4.84
CA ARG A 66 9.10 4.93 -6.09
C ARG A 66 8.42 5.70 -7.23
N PRO A 67 9.08 5.79 -8.41
CA PRO A 67 8.46 6.39 -9.59
C PRO A 67 7.14 5.69 -9.96
N PRO A 68 6.16 6.43 -10.49
CA PRO A 68 4.93 5.83 -11.02
C PRO A 68 5.23 4.79 -12.10
N ARG A 69 4.59 3.61 -12.02
CA ARG A 69 4.68 2.59 -13.07
C ARG A 69 3.84 2.94 -14.31
N CYS A 70 2.75 3.68 -14.10
CA CYS A 70 1.91 4.21 -15.16
C CYS A 70 2.10 5.72 -15.21
N LEU A 71 2.75 6.20 -16.28
CA LEU A 71 2.97 7.64 -16.53
C LEU A 71 1.74 8.31 -17.15
N SER A 72 0.81 7.53 -17.68
CA SER A 72 -0.52 8.02 -18.06
C SER A 72 -1.35 8.11 -16.79
N ALA A 73 -1.80 9.32 -16.47
CA ALA A 73 -2.85 9.55 -15.50
C ALA A 73 -4.07 8.73 -15.97
N GLY A 74 -4.23 7.52 -15.43
CA GLY A 74 -5.35 6.66 -15.77
C GLY A 74 -6.67 7.32 -15.37
N PRO A 75 -7.82 6.70 -15.67
CA PRO A 75 -9.14 7.25 -15.36
C PRO A 75 -9.36 7.59 -13.85
N TRP A 76 -8.44 7.18 -12.97
CA TRP A 76 -8.45 7.37 -11.52
C TRP A 76 -7.65 8.58 -11.02
N SER A 77 -7.32 9.52 -11.91
CA SER A 77 -6.73 10.82 -11.56
C SER A 77 -7.58 11.50 -10.47
N SER A 78 -6.96 12.18 -9.50
CA SER A 78 -7.67 12.82 -8.36
C SER A 78 -8.79 13.76 -8.80
N GLU A 79 -8.69 14.33 -10.00
CA GLU A 79 -9.72 15.15 -10.65
C GLU A 79 -11.02 14.38 -10.96
N ASN A 80 -10.92 13.07 -11.19
CA ASN A 80 -12.07 12.18 -11.48
C ASN A 80 -12.67 11.52 -10.23
N LEU A 81 -11.99 11.59 -9.07
CA LEU A 81 -12.45 10.98 -7.82
C LEU A 81 -13.42 11.86 -7.02
N ILE A 82 -13.66 13.10 -7.46
CA ILE A 82 -14.61 14.05 -6.83
C ILE A 82 -16.08 13.62 -7.07
N GLY A 83 -16.35 12.65 -7.94
CA GLY A 83 -17.71 12.27 -8.34
C GLY A 83 -18.48 11.31 -7.44
N ASN A 84 -17.83 10.59 -6.52
CA ASN A 84 -18.52 9.55 -5.73
C ASN A 84 -18.47 9.87 -4.24
N SER A 85 -19.18 10.92 -3.83
CA SER A 85 -19.71 10.98 -2.47
C SER A 85 -20.61 9.76 -2.28
N PHE A 86 -20.14 8.78 -1.51
CA PHE A 86 -21.00 7.77 -0.90
C PHE A 86 -21.98 8.51 0.01
N SER A 87 -23.14 8.86 -0.53
CA SER A 87 -24.29 9.22 0.28
C SER A 87 -24.76 7.96 0.99
N ASP A 88 -24.56 7.92 2.31
CA ASP A 88 -25.28 7.03 3.21
C ASP A 88 -26.79 7.16 2.91
N GLN A 89 -27.38 6.15 2.27
CA GLN A 89 -28.81 5.93 2.39
C GLN A 89 -29.03 4.96 3.55
N ALA A 90 -29.20 5.55 4.73
CA ALA A 90 -29.94 4.91 5.80
C ALA A 90 -31.43 4.96 5.43
N THR A 91 -32.08 3.80 5.36
CA THR A 91 -33.53 3.67 5.60
C THR A 91 -33.77 2.33 6.26
#